data_AF-A0A1M6TZL4-F1
#
_entry.id   AF-A0A1M6TZL4-F1
#
_cell.length_a   1.000
_cell.length_b   1.000
_cell.length_c   1.000
_cell.angle_alpha   90.00
_cell.angle_beta   90.00
_cell.angle_gamma   90.00
#
_symmetry.space_group_name_H-M   'P 1'
#
loop_
_entity.id
_entity.type
_entity.pdbx_description
1 polymer ?
#
loop_
_entity_poly.entity_id
_entity_poly.type
_entity_poly.pdbx_seq_one_letter_code
_entity_poly.pdbx_strand_id
1 'polypeptide(L)'
;MAELFSTNQSKTVLTKFKHKIDGLVPVDDFEKQRNSLIRLVVGSMENKPDQWDELCEINIQWIGNQFINRLADEEKELTKEKLDDICSMCFRFLFELYLSMKNDLAMEFESARRFVFNNVDLFEHNAKEQIEYAIRDMPINIFKAIANSDAIESLKNFNAVSAKAEKLKDDWNADLAEREAKVDSLKESLSKYENAFNFVGLYQGFDELATEKKKERDGILIWLRILSILIVSPIVAELIFVYLNLENIAAVRDGLLVSIFPTVSLVAISVYYFRVLLFNYKSVKSQLLQIDLRKTLCRFIQNYSEYSSDIKKKDANSLDKFESIIFSGIVTDDGNLPSTFDGMEQIGKLIKAAKS
;
A
#
# COMPACT_ATOMS: atom_id res chain seq x y z
N MET A 1 -11.83 38.61 -7.89
CA MET A 1 -11.33 39.99 -7.77
C MET A 1 -11.87 40.76 -8.96
N ALA A 2 -12.56 41.87 -8.72
CA ALA A 2 -13.14 42.67 -9.80
C ALA A 2 -12.08 43.65 -10.33
N GLU A 3 -11.65 43.46 -11.58
CA GLU A 3 -10.67 44.34 -12.22
C GLU A 3 -11.39 45.42 -13.03
N LEU A 4 -11.39 46.67 -12.55
CA LEU A 4 -12.01 47.80 -13.24
C LEU A 4 -10.98 48.88 -13.59
N PHE A 5 -10.24 49.36 -12.60
CA PHE A 5 -9.31 50.48 -12.73
C PHE A 5 -7.97 50.05 -13.35
N SER A 6 -7.59 48.79 -13.18
CA SER A 6 -6.38 48.20 -13.79
C SER A 6 -6.46 48.09 -15.32
N THR A 7 -7.67 48.09 -15.89
CA THR A 7 -7.89 47.95 -17.34
C THR A 7 -7.34 49.15 -18.14
N ASN A 8 -6.79 48.87 -19.33
CA ASN A 8 -6.22 49.90 -20.21
C ASN A 8 -7.27 50.96 -20.63
N GLN A 9 -8.53 50.53 -20.80
CA GLN A 9 -9.63 51.42 -21.11
C GLN A 9 -9.90 52.41 -19.97
N SER A 10 -10.06 51.91 -18.74
CA SER A 10 -10.30 52.77 -17.57
C SER A 10 -9.14 53.73 -17.33
N LYS A 11 -7.88 53.27 -17.43
CA LYS A 11 -6.71 54.15 -17.31
C LYS A 11 -6.76 55.30 -18.31
N THR A 12 -7.05 54.99 -19.57
CA THR A 12 -7.16 56.02 -20.64
C THR A 12 -8.25 57.03 -20.32
N VAL A 13 -9.43 56.57 -19.86
CA VAL A 13 -10.54 57.44 -19.47
C VAL A 13 -10.17 58.33 -18.28
N LEU A 14 -9.56 57.77 -17.23
CA LEU A 14 -9.13 58.49 -16.04
C LEU A 14 -8.09 59.58 -16.38
N THR A 15 -7.07 59.25 -17.19
CA THR A 15 -6.05 60.21 -17.63
C THR A 15 -6.65 61.35 -18.45
N LYS A 16 -7.49 61.04 -19.43
CA LYS A 16 -8.18 62.05 -20.25
C LYS A 16 -9.04 62.98 -19.40
N PHE A 17 -9.82 62.42 -18.48
CA PHE A 17 -10.71 63.19 -17.63
C PHE A 17 -9.95 64.10 -16.65
N LYS A 18 -8.83 63.61 -16.08
CA LYS A 18 -7.91 64.41 -15.26
C LYS A 18 -7.40 65.65 -16.00
N HIS A 19 -7.01 65.51 -17.27
CA HIS A 19 -6.63 66.65 -18.11
C HIS A 19 -7.80 67.62 -18.37
N LYS A 20 -9.03 67.10 -18.55
CA LYS A 20 -10.23 67.92 -18.74
C LYS A 20 -10.54 68.78 -17.51
N ILE A 21 -10.38 68.22 -16.31
CA ILE A 21 -10.54 68.97 -15.05
C ILE A 21 -9.46 70.04 -14.88
N ASP A 22 -8.21 69.74 -15.26
CA ASP A 22 -7.10 70.70 -15.13
C ASP A 22 -7.28 71.96 -15.99
N GLY A 23 -8.09 71.89 -17.04
CA GLY A 23 -8.44 73.03 -17.89
C GLY A 23 -9.59 73.89 -17.38
N LEU A 24 -10.27 73.51 -16.29
CA LEU A 24 -11.39 74.28 -15.73
C LEU A 24 -10.90 75.43 -14.84
N VAL A 25 -11.51 76.60 -15.00
CA VAL A 25 -11.31 77.74 -14.09
C VAL A 25 -12.45 77.73 -13.06
N PRO A 26 -12.19 77.44 -11.77
CA PRO A 26 -13.22 77.41 -10.74
C PRO A 26 -13.74 78.82 -10.47
N VAL A 27 -15.05 78.94 -10.23
CA VAL A 27 -15.71 80.23 -9.97
C VAL A 27 -15.57 80.66 -8.50
N ASP A 28 -15.56 79.69 -7.58
CA ASP A 28 -15.45 79.93 -6.13
C ASP A 28 -14.53 78.90 -5.42
N ASP A 29 -14.32 79.10 -4.12
CA ASP A 29 -13.48 78.22 -3.30
C ASP A 29 -14.06 76.82 -3.13
N PHE A 30 -15.39 76.66 -3.19
CA PHE A 30 -16.05 75.36 -3.10
C PHE A 30 -15.78 74.54 -4.36
N GLU A 31 -15.97 75.12 -5.54
CA GLU A 31 -15.68 74.49 -6.83
C GLU A 31 -14.21 74.12 -6.96
N LYS A 32 -13.31 74.99 -6.46
CA LYS A 32 -11.87 74.71 -6.42
C LYS A 32 -11.57 73.46 -5.59
N GLN A 33 -12.14 73.37 -4.38
CA GLN A 33 -11.93 72.21 -3.50
C GLN A 33 -12.59 70.94 -4.03
N ARG A 34 -13.81 71.02 -4.58
CA ARG A 34 -14.51 69.92 -5.25
C ARG A 34 -13.68 69.37 -6.41
N ASN A 35 -13.20 70.23 -7.30
CA ASN A 35 -12.42 69.82 -8.47
C ASN A 35 -11.08 69.20 -8.04
N SER A 36 -10.46 69.73 -6.96
CA SER A 36 -9.26 69.15 -6.36
C SER A 36 -9.49 67.74 -5.81
N LEU A 37 -10.64 67.48 -5.17
CA LEU A 37 -11.00 66.14 -4.68
C LEU A 37 -11.13 65.15 -5.83
N ILE A 38 -11.89 65.52 -6.88
CA ILE A 38 -12.08 64.65 -8.04
C ILE A 38 -10.72 64.32 -8.67
N ARG A 39 -9.87 65.33 -8.85
CA ARG A 39 -8.50 65.16 -9.37
C ARG A 39 -7.66 64.23 -8.50
N LEU A 40 -7.73 64.38 -7.18
CA LEU A 40 -6.99 63.55 -6.23
C LEU A 40 -7.41 62.08 -6.32
N VAL A 41 -8.72 61.80 -6.29
CA VAL A 41 -9.26 60.44 -6.32
C VAL A 41 -9.01 59.78 -7.68
N VAL A 42 -9.36 60.44 -8.79
CA VAL A 42 -9.14 59.94 -10.15
C VAL A 42 -7.64 59.73 -10.42
N GLY A 43 -6.80 60.67 -9.97
CA GLY A 43 -5.35 60.53 -10.07
C GLY A 43 -4.83 59.34 -9.26
N SER A 44 -5.37 59.10 -8.07
CA SER A 44 -4.99 57.93 -7.27
C SER A 44 -5.39 56.61 -7.92
N MET A 45 -6.61 56.53 -8.48
CA MET A 45 -7.10 55.35 -9.20
C MET A 45 -6.24 55.04 -10.42
N GLU A 46 -5.76 56.06 -11.12
CA GLU A 46 -4.86 55.91 -12.27
C GLU A 46 -3.46 55.42 -11.85
N ASN A 47 -2.90 55.97 -10.76
CA ASN A 47 -1.53 55.66 -10.34
C ASN A 47 -1.41 54.37 -9.51
N LYS A 48 -2.46 53.98 -8.79
CA LYS A 48 -2.50 52.80 -7.91
C LYS A 48 -3.76 51.95 -8.16
N PRO A 49 -4.04 51.53 -9.40
CA PRO A 49 -5.30 50.86 -9.75
C PRO A 49 -5.55 49.60 -8.91
N ASP A 50 -4.51 48.79 -8.68
CA ASP A 50 -4.62 47.52 -7.96
C ASP A 50 -5.13 47.72 -6.52
N GLN A 51 -4.73 48.82 -5.87
CA GLN A 51 -5.19 49.15 -4.52
C GLN A 51 -6.70 49.44 -4.50
N TRP A 52 -7.21 50.14 -5.52
CA TRP A 52 -8.62 50.48 -5.63
C TRP A 52 -9.46 49.28 -6.09
N ASP A 53 -8.92 48.45 -7.00
CA ASP A 53 -9.57 47.20 -7.42
C ASP A 53 -9.71 46.21 -6.25
N GLU A 54 -8.70 46.11 -5.37
CA GLU A 54 -8.73 45.23 -4.21
C GLU A 54 -9.62 45.76 -3.07
N LEU A 55 -9.55 47.06 -2.76
CA LEU A 55 -10.18 47.61 -1.56
C LEU A 55 -11.57 48.21 -1.80
N CYS A 56 -11.98 48.39 -3.06
CA CYS A 56 -13.27 48.96 -3.43
C CYS A 56 -14.15 48.02 -4.27
N GLU A 57 -14.03 46.70 -4.06
CA GLU A 57 -14.76 45.69 -4.85
C GLU A 57 -16.29 45.92 -4.87
N ILE A 58 -16.87 46.46 -3.80
CA ILE A 58 -18.32 46.58 -3.67
C ILE A 58 -18.84 47.76 -4.49
N ASN A 59 -18.26 48.96 -4.38
CA ASN A 59 -18.67 50.05 -5.26
C ASN A 59 -18.24 49.81 -6.72
N ILE A 60 -17.19 49.03 -7.00
CA ILE A 60 -16.89 48.58 -8.37
C ILE A 60 -18.08 47.81 -8.93
N GLN A 61 -18.65 46.89 -8.16
CA GLN A 61 -19.86 46.15 -8.56
C GLN A 61 -21.10 47.04 -8.65
N TRP A 62 -21.29 47.98 -7.72
CA TRP A 62 -22.51 48.80 -7.65
C TRP A 62 -22.55 49.95 -8.67
N ILE A 63 -21.43 50.66 -8.86
CA ILE A 63 -21.38 51.90 -9.66
C ILE A 63 -20.17 51.99 -10.60
N GLY A 64 -19.26 51.01 -10.62
CA GLY A 64 -18.00 51.07 -11.36
C GLY A 64 -18.16 51.38 -12.86
N ASN A 65 -19.02 50.62 -13.55
CA ASN A 65 -19.28 50.86 -14.97
C ASN A 65 -19.92 52.24 -15.23
N GLN A 66 -20.86 52.65 -14.36
CA GLN A 66 -21.51 53.96 -14.47
C GLN A 66 -20.50 55.09 -14.27
N PHE A 67 -19.58 54.94 -13.31
CA PHE A 67 -18.52 55.89 -13.04
C PHE A 67 -17.61 56.06 -14.25
N ILE A 68 -17.05 54.97 -14.81
CA ILE A 68 -16.18 55.04 -15.99
C ILE A 68 -16.91 55.65 -17.19
N ASN A 69 -18.16 55.25 -17.44
CA ASN A 69 -18.97 55.83 -18.53
C ASN A 69 -19.21 57.33 -18.34
N ARG A 70 -19.41 57.78 -17.09
CA ARG A 70 -19.60 59.20 -16.76
C ARG A 70 -18.35 60.03 -17.01
N LEU A 71 -17.17 59.47 -16.75
CA LEU A 71 -15.89 60.11 -17.04
C LEU A 71 -15.55 60.12 -18.54
N ALA A 72 -16.02 59.11 -19.29
CA ALA A 72 -15.79 58.98 -20.72
C ALA A 72 -16.69 59.86 -21.62
N ASP A 73 -17.72 60.53 -21.06
CA ASP A 73 -18.65 61.39 -21.80
C ASP A 73 -17.95 62.69 -22.27
N GLU A 74 -17.34 62.61 -23.46
CA GLU A 74 -16.57 63.70 -24.08
C GLU A 74 -17.47 64.83 -24.62
N GLU A 75 -18.72 64.53 -25.00
CA GLU A 75 -19.61 65.44 -25.75
C GLU A 75 -20.29 66.51 -24.88
N LYS A 76 -20.30 66.33 -23.56
CA LYS A 76 -21.00 67.26 -22.65
C LYS A 76 -20.05 68.21 -21.93
N GLU A 77 -20.47 69.47 -21.86
CA GLU A 77 -19.87 70.49 -21.02
C GLU A 77 -19.92 70.08 -19.54
N LEU A 78 -18.84 70.36 -18.79
CA LEU A 78 -18.73 70.04 -17.37
C LEU A 78 -19.47 71.09 -16.54
N THR A 79 -20.80 70.97 -16.52
CA THR A 79 -21.66 71.78 -15.66
C THR A 79 -21.43 71.46 -14.19
N LYS A 80 -21.76 72.41 -13.29
CA LYS A 80 -21.70 72.22 -11.83
C LYS A 80 -22.35 70.89 -11.40
N GLU A 81 -23.55 70.62 -11.89
CA GLU A 81 -24.30 69.39 -11.60
C GLU A 81 -23.52 68.11 -11.96
N LYS A 82 -22.83 68.07 -13.11
CA LYS A 82 -22.02 66.91 -13.49
C LYS A 82 -20.79 66.75 -12.60
N LEU A 83 -20.15 67.86 -12.24
CA LEU A 83 -18.97 67.82 -11.37
C LEU A 83 -19.36 67.40 -9.95
N ASP A 84 -20.51 67.86 -9.45
CA ASP A 84 -21.07 67.43 -8.16
C ASP A 84 -21.40 65.93 -8.17
N ASP A 85 -22.05 65.45 -9.24
CA ASP A 85 -22.35 64.03 -9.46
C ASP A 85 -21.08 63.17 -9.48
N ILE A 86 -20.06 63.56 -10.26
CA ILE A 86 -18.76 62.87 -10.31
C ILE A 86 -18.03 62.93 -8.97
N CYS A 87 -18.09 64.06 -8.27
CA CYS A 87 -17.54 64.20 -6.91
C CYS A 87 -18.21 63.23 -5.94
N SER A 88 -19.54 63.08 -6.01
CA SER A 88 -20.28 62.13 -5.18
C SER A 88 -19.85 60.68 -5.44
N MET A 89 -19.63 60.30 -6.70
CA MET A 89 -19.10 58.97 -7.05
C MET A 89 -17.66 58.78 -6.55
N CYS A 90 -16.79 59.78 -6.70
CA CYS A 90 -15.43 59.75 -6.16
C CYS A 90 -15.43 59.60 -4.64
N PHE A 91 -16.34 60.30 -3.95
CA PHE A 91 -16.50 60.20 -2.51
C PHE A 91 -16.96 58.82 -2.08
N ARG A 92 -17.88 58.18 -2.80
CA ARG A 92 -18.31 56.79 -2.55
C ARG A 92 -17.13 55.82 -2.56
N PHE A 93 -16.31 55.87 -3.60
CA PHE A 93 -15.09 55.04 -3.67
C PHE A 93 -14.10 55.37 -2.55
N LEU A 94 -13.85 56.66 -2.30
CA LEU A 94 -12.96 57.10 -1.22
C LEU A 94 -13.43 56.63 0.16
N PHE A 95 -14.75 56.63 0.38
CA PHE A 95 -15.33 56.22 1.64
C PHE A 95 -15.27 54.70 1.82
N GLU A 96 -15.50 53.91 0.78
CA GLU A 96 -15.25 52.46 0.84
C GLU A 96 -13.76 52.16 1.07
N LEU A 97 -12.85 52.86 0.39
CA LEU A 97 -11.41 52.69 0.63
C LEU A 97 -11.07 52.93 2.10
N TYR A 98 -11.65 53.96 2.72
CA TYR A 98 -11.52 54.22 4.16
C TYR A 98 -12.05 53.06 5.02
N LEU A 99 -13.18 52.46 4.66
CA LEU A 99 -13.78 51.35 5.41
C LEU A 99 -12.99 50.04 5.26
N SER A 100 -12.36 49.82 4.11
CA SER A 100 -11.65 48.59 3.77
C SER A 100 -10.18 48.59 4.21
N MET A 101 -9.58 49.77 4.41
CA MET A 101 -8.18 49.86 4.85
C MET A 101 -8.01 49.52 6.34
N LYS A 102 -6.89 48.87 6.66
CA LYS A 102 -6.48 48.59 8.04
C LYS A 102 -5.87 49.81 8.75
N ASN A 103 -5.30 50.72 7.98
CA ASN A 103 -4.59 51.91 8.46
C ASN A 103 -5.37 53.18 8.08
N ASP A 104 -5.03 54.29 8.72
CA ASP A 104 -5.63 55.59 8.42
C ASP A 104 -5.38 56.04 6.96
N LEU A 105 -6.32 56.82 6.42
CA LEU A 105 -6.15 57.51 5.14
C LEU A 105 -4.93 58.42 5.16
N ALA A 106 -4.24 58.53 4.02
CA ALA A 106 -3.25 59.59 3.85
C ALA A 106 -3.92 60.96 4.06
N MET A 107 -3.15 61.93 4.58
CA MET A 107 -3.66 63.24 5.00
C MET A 107 -4.47 63.97 3.91
N GLU A 108 -4.09 63.83 2.65
CA GLU A 108 -4.76 64.43 1.50
C GLU A 108 -6.17 63.85 1.29
N PHE A 109 -6.31 62.53 1.41
CA PHE A 109 -7.59 61.83 1.31
C PHE A 109 -8.51 62.12 2.50
N GLU A 110 -7.94 62.22 3.70
CA GLU A 110 -8.71 62.61 4.89
C GLU A 110 -9.23 64.06 4.78
N SER A 111 -8.40 64.96 4.24
CA SER A 111 -8.80 66.35 3.98
C SER A 111 -9.91 66.42 2.94
N ALA A 112 -9.80 65.65 1.86
CA ALA A 112 -10.84 65.52 0.84
C ALA A 112 -12.15 64.96 1.41
N ARG A 113 -12.06 63.92 2.25
CA ARG A 113 -13.21 63.33 2.95
C ARG A 113 -13.91 64.39 3.81
N ARG A 114 -13.18 65.09 4.68
CA ARG A 114 -13.72 66.14 5.56
C ARG A 114 -14.34 67.30 4.80
N PHE A 115 -13.77 67.70 3.66
CA PHE A 115 -14.34 68.72 2.80
C PHE A 115 -15.77 68.35 2.39
N VAL A 116 -15.99 67.12 1.92
CA VAL A 116 -17.33 66.66 1.51
C VAL A 116 -18.29 66.65 2.71
N PHE A 117 -17.86 66.13 3.86
CA PHE A 117 -18.66 66.13 5.10
C PHE A 117 -19.12 67.52 5.53
N ASN A 118 -18.24 68.52 5.43
CA ASN A 118 -18.53 69.87 5.91
C ASN A 118 -19.35 70.70 4.92
N ASN A 119 -19.43 70.27 3.65
CA ASN A 119 -20.04 71.06 2.57
C ASN A 119 -21.18 70.32 1.86
N VAL A 120 -21.75 69.27 2.46
CA VAL A 120 -22.83 68.44 1.87
C VAL A 120 -23.99 69.31 1.33
N ASP A 121 -24.34 70.37 2.05
CA ASP A 121 -25.46 71.26 1.67
C ASP A 121 -25.20 72.14 0.44
N LEU A 122 -23.96 72.26 -0.02
CA LEU A 122 -23.58 73.06 -1.19
C LEU A 122 -23.66 72.28 -2.51
N PHE A 123 -23.76 70.94 -2.42
CA PHE A 123 -23.91 70.07 -3.58
C PHE A 123 -25.33 70.09 -4.16
N GLU A 124 -25.45 69.88 -5.47
CA GLU A 124 -26.74 69.65 -6.12
C GLU A 124 -27.50 68.46 -5.51
N HIS A 125 -28.83 68.51 -5.58
CA HIS A 125 -29.73 67.56 -4.90
C HIS A 125 -29.35 66.09 -5.09
N ASN A 126 -29.13 65.65 -6.34
CA ASN A 126 -28.76 64.26 -6.65
C ASN A 126 -27.41 63.86 -6.02
N ALA A 127 -26.41 64.75 -6.11
CA ALA A 127 -25.08 64.50 -5.55
C ALA A 127 -25.11 64.47 -4.02
N LYS A 128 -25.89 65.37 -3.41
CA LYS A 128 -26.15 65.41 -1.97
C LYS A 128 -26.77 64.11 -1.47
N GLU A 129 -27.80 63.60 -2.13
CA GLU A 129 -28.42 62.31 -1.76
C GLU A 129 -27.42 61.15 -1.84
N GLN A 130 -26.57 61.11 -2.88
CA GLN A 130 -25.53 60.09 -3.01
C GLN A 130 -24.47 60.18 -1.90
N ILE A 131 -24.10 61.39 -1.49
CA ILE A 131 -23.16 61.62 -0.38
C ILE A 131 -23.80 61.19 0.95
N GLU A 132 -25.05 61.57 1.20
CA GLU A 132 -25.76 61.17 2.42
C GLU A 132 -25.93 59.65 2.52
N TYR A 133 -26.27 58.98 1.40
CA TYR A 133 -26.28 57.52 1.30
C TYR A 133 -24.91 56.91 1.63
N ALA A 134 -23.83 57.47 1.05
CA ALA A 134 -22.48 57.00 1.28
C ALA A 134 -22.07 57.08 2.77
N ILE A 135 -22.52 58.12 3.46
CA ILE A 135 -22.22 58.34 4.88
C ILE A 135 -23.05 57.42 5.78
N ARG A 136 -24.35 57.26 5.50
CA ARG A 136 -25.31 56.66 6.44
C ARG A 136 -25.56 55.18 6.17
N ASP A 137 -25.91 54.83 4.93
CA ASP A 137 -26.47 53.52 4.61
C ASP A 137 -25.43 52.60 3.97
N MET A 138 -24.49 53.15 3.20
CA MET A 138 -23.46 52.38 2.49
C MET A 138 -22.63 51.48 3.43
N PRO A 139 -22.14 51.92 4.61
CA PRO A 139 -21.35 51.05 5.48
C PRO A 139 -22.12 49.81 5.93
N ILE A 140 -23.42 49.97 6.21
CA ILE A 140 -24.32 48.87 6.62
C ILE A 140 -24.54 47.92 5.43
N ASN A 141 -24.74 48.46 4.23
CA ASN A 141 -24.92 47.64 3.03
C ASN A 141 -23.65 46.88 2.65
N ILE A 142 -22.47 47.50 2.78
CA ILE A 142 -21.16 46.87 2.62
C ILE A 142 -21.02 45.72 3.62
N PHE A 143 -21.30 45.98 4.90
CA PHE A 143 -21.24 44.96 5.95
C PHE A 143 -22.20 43.80 5.65
N LYS A 144 -23.43 44.09 5.21
CA LYS A 144 -24.42 43.07 4.84
C LYS A 144 -23.94 42.21 3.67
N ALA A 145 -23.29 42.79 2.67
CA ALA A 145 -22.74 42.04 1.54
C ALA A 145 -21.61 41.11 2.01
N ILE A 146 -20.70 41.60 2.86
CA ILE A 146 -19.58 40.80 3.40
C ILE A 146 -20.09 39.69 4.33
N ALA A 147 -20.99 40.00 5.25
CA ALA A 147 -21.51 39.05 6.24
C ALA A 147 -22.30 37.89 5.61
N ASN A 148 -22.93 38.12 4.45
CA ASN A 148 -23.65 37.10 3.69
C ASN A 148 -22.82 36.52 2.53
N SER A 149 -21.50 36.78 2.49
CA SER A 149 -20.63 36.18 1.49
C SER A 149 -20.35 34.71 1.78
N ASP A 150 -20.14 33.92 0.72
CA ASP A 150 -19.77 32.50 0.80
C ASP A 150 -18.54 32.27 1.68
N ALA A 151 -17.63 33.25 1.76
CA ALA A 151 -16.44 33.19 2.62
C ALA A 151 -16.82 33.11 4.11
N ILE A 152 -17.77 33.93 4.58
CA ILE A 152 -18.24 33.91 5.97
C ILE A 152 -19.07 32.65 6.25
N GLU A 153 -19.85 32.17 5.28
CA GLU A 153 -20.56 30.90 5.39
C GLU A 153 -19.58 29.72 5.52
N SER A 154 -18.49 29.71 4.74
CA SER A 154 -17.46 28.68 4.80
C SER A 154 -16.75 28.64 6.16
N LEU A 155 -16.48 29.81 6.76
CA LEU A 155 -15.92 29.92 8.11
C LEU A 155 -16.88 29.38 9.17
N LYS A 156 -18.18 29.67 9.04
CA LYS A 156 -19.20 29.13 9.95
C LYS A 156 -19.25 27.60 9.91
N ASN A 157 -19.05 27.02 8.73
CA ASN A 157 -19.06 25.57 8.51
C ASN A 157 -17.70 24.89 8.79
N PHE A 158 -16.64 25.65 9.06
CA PHE A 158 -15.30 25.12 9.28
C PHE A 158 -15.25 24.08 10.40
N ASN A 159 -15.86 24.37 11.55
CA ASN A 159 -15.89 23.43 12.69
C ASN A 159 -16.59 22.12 12.33
N ALA A 160 -17.66 22.18 11.54
CA ALA A 160 -18.39 20.98 11.11
C ALA A 160 -17.55 20.14 10.12
N VAL A 161 -16.81 20.78 9.22
CA VAL A 161 -15.88 20.09 8.31
C VAL A 161 -14.71 19.48 9.08
N SER A 162 -14.14 20.21 10.05
CA SER A 162 -13.06 19.71 10.90
C SER A 162 -13.49 18.49 11.71
N ALA A 163 -14.67 18.53 12.34
CA ALA A 163 -15.21 17.39 13.08
C ALA A 163 -15.47 16.16 12.18
N LYS A 164 -15.94 16.37 10.94
CA LYS A 164 -16.10 15.29 9.97
C LYS A 164 -14.76 14.69 9.55
N ALA A 165 -13.72 15.51 9.38
CA ALA A 165 -12.39 15.05 9.01
C ALA A 165 -11.74 14.22 10.14
N GLU A 166 -11.89 14.65 11.40
CA GLU A 166 -11.44 13.87 12.56
C GLU A 166 -12.15 12.52 12.64
N LYS A 167 -13.48 12.51 12.50
CA LYS A 167 -14.24 11.26 12.50
C LYS A 167 -13.81 10.31 11.37
N LEU A 168 -13.61 10.82 10.16
CA LEU A 168 -13.16 10.01 9.02
C LEU A 168 -11.78 9.40 9.27
N LYS A 169 -10.87 10.15 9.90
CA LYS A 169 -9.55 9.66 10.29
C LYS A 169 -9.65 8.52 11.30
N ASP A 170 -10.51 8.66 12.30
CA ASP A 170 -10.73 7.61 13.31
C ASP A 170 -11.33 6.35 12.70
N ASP A 171 -12.33 6.50 11.82
CA ASP A 171 -12.94 5.39 11.08
C ASP A 171 -11.91 4.68 10.19
N TRP A 172 -11.04 5.41 9.52
CA TRP A 172 -9.96 4.84 8.70
C TRP A 172 -8.91 4.09 9.51
N ASN A 173 -8.52 4.63 10.68
CA ASN A 173 -7.58 3.94 11.55
C ASN A 173 -8.17 2.62 12.08
N ALA A 174 -9.47 2.60 12.37
CA ALA A 174 -10.17 1.38 12.79
C ALA A 174 -10.22 0.33 11.65
N ASP A 175 -10.58 0.73 10.43
CA ASP A 175 -10.61 -0.19 9.27
C ASP A 175 -9.22 -0.74 8.94
N LEU A 176 -8.17 0.11 9.00
CA LEU A 176 -6.80 -0.31 8.79
C LEU A 176 -6.34 -1.34 9.82
N ALA A 177 -6.63 -1.11 11.10
CA ALA A 177 -6.29 -2.05 12.17
C ALA A 177 -7.01 -3.40 11.99
N GLU A 178 -8.28 -3.38 11.58
CA GLU A 178 -9.03 -4.62 11.30
C GLU A 178 -8.43 -5.39 10.12
N ARG A 179 -8.03 -4.67 9.05
CA ARG A 179 -7.40 -5.28 7.87
C ARG A 179 -6.02 -5.86 8.20
N GLU A 180 -5.21 -5.15 8.96
CA GLU A 180 -3.90 -5.61 9.41
C GLU A 180 -4.03 -6.92 10.20
N ALA A 181 -4.97 -6.98 11.15
CA ALA A 181 -5.27 -8.20 11.90
C ALA A 181 -5.71 -9.38 11.00
N LYS A 182 -6.50 -9.11 9.96
CA LYS A 182 -6.87 -10.14 8.96
C LYS A 182 -5.66 -10.62 8.15
N VAL A 183 -4.78 -9.71 7.72
CA VAL A 183 -3.57 -10.06 6.96
C VAL A 183 -2.64 -10.92 7.81
N ASP A 184 -2.44 -10.58 9.09
CA ASP A 184 -1.60 -11.38 9.99
C ASP A 184 -2.18 -12.77 10.23
N SER A 185 -3.50 -12.88 10.41
CA SER A 185 -4.19 -14.18 10.53
C SER A 185 -4.04 -15.05 9.27
N LEU A 186 -4.15 -14.44 8.07
CA LEU A 186 -3.92 -15.13 6.81
C LEU A 186 -2.46 -15.59 6.65
N LYS A 187 -1.51 -14.74 7.04
CA LYS A 187 -0.07 -15.09 7.04
C LYS A 187 0.22 -16.27 7.96
N GLU A 188 -0.34 -16.27 9.17
CA GLU A 188 -0.19 -17.40 10.10
C GLU A 188 -0.79 -18.69 9.52
N SER A 189 -1.97 -18.59 8.90
CA SER A 189 -2.65 -19.71 8.26
C SER A 189 -1.84 -20.28 7.09
N LEU A 190 -1.31 -19.42 6.20
CA LEU A 190 -0.45 -19.86 5.09
C LEU A 190 0.82 -20.55 5.59
N SER A 191 1.46 -20.02 6.63
CA SER A 191 2.66 -20.64 7.20
C SER A 191 2.37 -22.03 7.78
N LYS A 192 1.18 -22.24 8.36
CA LYS A 192 0.74 -23.59 8.79
C LYS A 192 0.56 -24.53 7.60
N TYR A 193 -0.08 -24.07 6.52
CA TYR A 193 -0.27 -24.88 5.31
C TYR A 193 1.04 -25.24 4.59
N GLU A 194 1.98 -24.30 4.47
CA GLU A 194 3.29 -24.55 3.83
C GLU A 194 4.07 -25.64 4.56
N ASN A 195 4.10 -25.59 5.89
CA ASN A 195 4.78 -26.60 6.70
C ASN A 195 4.10 -27.98 6.59
N ALA A 196 2.77 -28.04 6.62
CA ALA A 196 2.04 -29.30 6.46
C ALA A 196 2.27 -29.92 5.07
N PHE A 197 2.32 -29.10 4.01
CA PHE A 197 2.54 -29.58 2.64
C PHE A 197 3.95 -30.14 2.42
N ASN A 198 4.97 -29.53 3.02
CA ASN A 198 6.36 -30.02 2.93
C ASN A 198 6.53 -31.42 3.54
N PHE A 199 5.88 -31.73 4.68
CA PHE A 199 5.96 -33.06 5.28
C PHE A 199 5.15 -34.13 4.53
N VAL A 200 4.03 -33.74 3.92
CA VAL A 200 3.27 -34.62 3.02
C VAL A 200 4.10 -34.98 1.79
N GLY A 201 4.78 -34.00 1.18
CA GLY A 201 5.68 -34.22 0.06
C GLY A 201 6.86 -35.14 0.41
N LEU A 202 7.50 -34.93 1.56
CA LEU A 202 8.57 -35.82 2.06
C LEU A 202 8.06 -37.24 2.33
N TYR A 203 6.89 -37.39 2.95
CA TYR A 203 6.28 -38.69 3.16
C TYR A 203 6.05 -39.42 1.84
N GLN A 204 5.48 -38.74 0.84
CA GLN A 204 5.23 -39.31 -0.47
C GLN A 204 6.54 -39.74 -1.15
N GLY A 205 7.58 -38.89 -1.12
CA GLY A 205 8.89 -39.23 -1.67
C GLY A 205 9.52 -40.47 -1.01
N PHE A 206 9.42 -40.59 0.32
CA PHE A 206 9.89 -41.80 1.02
C PHE A 206 9.01 -43.04 0.73
N ASP A 207 7.70 -42.88 0.50
CA ASP A 207 6.80 -43.99 0.15
C ASP A 207 7.09 -44.54 -1.25
N GLU A 208 7.35 -43.67 -2.22
CA GLU A 208 7.78 -44.03 -3.57
C GLU A 208 9.13 -44.77 -3.52
N LEU A 209 10.12 -44.25 -2.78
CA LEU A 209 11.42 -44.90 -2.58
C LEU A 209 11.30 -46.27 -1.89
N ALA A 210 10.41 -46.40 -0.89
CA ALA A 210 10.13 -47.67 -0.24
C ALA A 210 9.52 -48.70 -1.21
N THR A 211 8.67 -48.25 -2.12
CA THR A 211 8.03 -49.10 -3.13
C THR A 211 9.05 -49.61 -4.14
N GLU A 212 9.95 -48.74 -4.61
CA GLU A 212 11.05 -49.13 -5.50
C GLU A 212 12.00 -50.14 -4.83
N LYS A 213 12.40 -49.87 -3.58
CA LYS A 213 13.27 -50.78 -2.81
C LYS A 213 12.61 -52.12 -2.48
N LYS A 214 11.29 -52.17 -2.29
CA LYS A 214 10.54 -53.44 -2.16
C LYS A 214 10.60 -54.25 -3.45
N LYS A 215 10.46 -53.60 -4.60
CA LYS A 215 10.57 -54.26 -5.91
C LYS A 215 11.99 -54.83 -6.14
N GLU A 216 13.02 -54.07 -5.79
CA GLU A 216 14.43 -54.53 -5.81
C GLU A 216 14.61 -55.77 -4.91
N ARG A 217 14.14 -55.71 -3.67
CA ARG A 217 14.18 -56.80 -2.70
C ARG A 217 13.52 -58.07 -3.24
N ASP A 218 12.32 -57.93 -3.81
CA ASP A 218 11.55 -59.07 -4.31
C ASP A 218 12.23 -59.70 -5.54
N GLY A 219 12.85 -58.87 -6.40
CA GLY A 219 13.72 -59.34 -7.47
C GLY A 219 14.91 -60.16 -6.96
N ILE A 220 15.62 -59.67 -5.93
CA ILE A 220 16.74 -60.41 -5.31
C ILE A 220 16.26 -61.74 -4.71
N LEU A 221 15.08 -61.76 -4.06
CA LEU A 221 14.49 -63.00 -3.52
C LEU A 221 14.21 -64.05 -4.60
N ILE A 222 13.71 -63.64 -5.76
CA ILE A 222 13.47 -64.55 -6.88
C ILE A 222 14.79 -65.17 -7.33
N TRP A 223 15.84 -64.36 -7.52
CA TRP A 223 17.16 -64.88 -7.89
C TRP A 223 17.80 -65.78 -6.84
N LEU A 224 17.61 -65.48 -5.54
CA LEU A 224 18.03 -66.35 -4.45
C LEU A 224 17.34 -67.73 -4.51
N ARG A 225 16.03 -67.76 -4.81
CA ARG A 225 15.29 -69.03 -4.98
C ARG A 225 15.81 -69.83 -6.17
N ILE A 226 16.07 -69.16 -7.30
CA ILE A 226 16.64 -69.80 -8.50
C ILE A 226 18.02 -70.40 -8.19
N LEU A 227 18.92 -69.64 -7.55
CA LEU A 227 20.24 -70.14 -7.16
C LEU A 227 20.15 -71.28 -6.14
N SER A 228 19.19 -71.23 -5.21
CA SER A 228 18.98 -72.34 -4.26
C SER A 228 18.63 -73.63 -4.98
N ILE A 229 17.74 -73.57 -5.98
CA ILE A 229 17.40 -74.73 -6.82
C ILE A 229 18.61 -75.17 -7.64
N LEU A 230 19.37 -74.23 -8.22
CA LEU A 230 20.57 -74.52 -9.02
C LEU A 230 21.68 -75.20 -8.19
N ILE A 231 21.84 -74.87 -6.91
CA ILE A 231 22.81 -75.51 -6.01
C ILE A 231 22.42 -76.97 -5.74
N VAL A 232 21.13 -77.25 -5.56
CA VAL A 232 20.63 -78.60 -5.23
C VAL A 232 20.46 -79.48 -6.48
N SER A 233 20.20 -78.87 -7.65
CA SER A 233 19.88 -79.56 -8.90
C SER A 233 20.94 -80.59 -9.34
N PRO A 234 22.27 -80.28 -9.36
CA PRO A 234 23.29 -81.25 -9.72
C PRO A 234 23.29 -82.50 -8.83
N ILE A 235 23.09 -82.32 -7.51
CA ILE A 235 23.06 -83.43 -6.55
C ILE A 235 21.85 -84.33 -6.83
N VAL A 236 20.68 -83.73 -7.10
CA VAL A 236 19.47 -84.49 -7.44
C VAL A 236 19.64 -85.20 -8.78
N ALA A 237 20.25 -84.57 -9.77
CA ALA A 237 20.51 -85.16 -11.09
C ALA A 237 21.46 -86.37 -10.98
N GLU A 238 22.51 -86.27 -10.18
CA GLU A 238 23.42 -87.40 -9.90
C GLU A 238 22.69 -88.55 -9.20
N LEU A 239 21.82 -88.27 -8.22
CA LEU A 239 21.00 -89.29 -7.57
C LEU A 239 20.03 -89.99 -8.53
N ILE A 240 19.39 -89.24 -9.43
CA ILE A 240 18.52 -89.80 -10.47
C ILE A 240 19.32 -90.67 -11.45
N PHE A 241 20.51 -90.21 -11.86
CA PHE A 241 21.38 -90.97 -12.76
C PHE A 241 21.81 -92.31 -12.14
N VAL A 242 22.16 -92.31 -10.85
CA VAL A 242 22.46 -93.55 -10.10
C VAL A 242 21.25 -94.48 -10.06
N TYR A 243 20.05 -93.94 -9.78
CA TYR A 243 18.82 -94.74 -9.73
C TYR A 243 18.45 -95.39 -11.07
N LEU A 244 18.66 -94.71 -12.19
CA LEU A 244 18.33 -95.24 -13.52
C LEU A 244 19.34 -96.28 -14.04
N ASN A 245 20.58 -96.29 -13.55
CA ASN A 245 21.66 -97.16 -14.04
C ASN A 245 22.10 -98.22 -13.02
N LEU A 246 21.21 -98.63 -12.12
CA LEU A 246 21.50 -99.58 -11.03
C LEU A 246 22.08 -100.92 -11.50
N GLU A 247 21.77 -101.35 -12.72
CA GLU A 247 22.24 -102.62 -13.29
C GLU A 247 23.65 -102.54 -13.89
N ASN A 248 24.20 -101.33 -14.11
CA ASN A 248 25.51 -101.12 -14.76
C ASN A 248 26.47 -100.30 -13.89
N ILE A 249 27.09 -100.97 -12.92
CA ILE A 249 27.98 -100.37 -11.92
C ILE A 249 29.19 -99.68 -12.55
N ALA A 250 29.74 -100.22 -13.65
CA ALA A 250 30.90 -99.63 -14.33
C ALA A 250 30.54 -98.28 -14.98
N ALA A 251 29.39 -98.20 -15.65
CA ALA A 251 28.91 -96.95 -16.27
C ALA A 251 28.59 -95.86 -15.23
N VAL A 252 28.06 -96.24 -14.06
CA VAL A 252 27.83 -95.30 -12.95
C VAL A 252 29.13 -94.72 -12.42
N ARG A 253 30.16 -95.56 -12.23
CA ARG A 253 31.47 -95.13 -11.73
C ARG A 253 32.15 -94.14 -12.68
N ASP A 254 32.19 -94.45 -13.97
CA ASP A 254 32.86 -93.61 -14.96
C ASP A 254 32.11 -92.28 -15.18
N GLY A 255 30.77 -92.32 -15.19
CA GLY A 255 29.94 -91.11 -15.29
C GLY A 255 30.12 -90.15 -14.11
N LEU A 256 30.18 -90.68 -12.87
CA LEU A 256 30.40 -89.86 -11.67
C LEU A 256 31.81 -89.26 -11.64
N LEU A 257 32.84 -90.02 -12.03
CA LEU A 257 34.23 -89.52 -12.06
C LEU A 257 34.43 -88.37 -13.06
N VAL A 258 33.73 -88.41 -14.20
CA VAL A 258 33.77 -87.33 -15.19
C VAL A 258 32.95 -86.11 -14.74
N SER A 259 31.82 -86.32 -14.07
CA SER A 259 30.89 -85.26 -13.65
C SER A 259 31.35 -84.48 -12.40
N ILE A 260 32.17 -85.07 -11.53
CA ILE A 260 32.48 -84.49 -10.22
C ILE A 260 33.13 -83.09 -10.27
N PHE A 261 34.08 -82.87 -11.19
CA PHE A 261 34.78 -81.58 -11.29
C PHE A 261 33.87 -80.46 -11.80
N PRO A 262 33.10 -80.65 -12.89
CA PRO A 262 32.05 -79.70 -13.29
C PRO A 262 31.00 -79.45 -12.19
N THR A 263 30.50 -80.50 -11.53
CA THR A 263 29.48 -80.37 -10.47
C THR A 263 29.99 -79.53 -9.31
N VAL A 264 31.16 -79.85 -8.76
CA VAL A 264 31.74 -79.11 -7.62
C VAL A 264 32.02 -77.66 -8.00
N SER A 265 32.53 -77.41 -9.21
CA SER A 265 32.80 -76.05 -9.69
C SER A 265 31.51 -75.23 -9.84
N LEU A 266 30.46 -75.83 -10.43
CA LEU A 266 29.15 -75.18 -10.58
C LEU A 266 28.51 -74.87 -9.23
N VAL A 267 28.57 -75.80 -8.27
CA VAL A 267 28.07 -75.59 -6.91
C VAL A 267 28.85 -74.48 -6.20
N ALA A 268 30.19 -74.48 -6.28
CA ALA A 268 31.02 -73.46 -5.64
C ALA A 268 30.72 -72.05 -6.17
N ILE A 269 30.61 -71.89 -7.50
CA ILE A 269 30.25 -70.62 -8.14
C ILE A 269 28.83 -70.21 -7.73
N SER A 270 27.88 -71.14 -7.73
CA SER A 270 26.48 -70.86 -7.37
C SER A 270 26.35 -70.43 -5.91
N VAL A 271 27.09 -71.05 -4.99
CA VAL A 271 27.14 -70.69 -3.56
C VAL A 271 27.76 -69.30 -3.37
N TYR A 272 28.81 -68.96 -4.14
CA TYR A 272 29.40 -67.62 -4.09
C TYR A 272 28.38 -66.54 -4.48
N TYR A 273 27.71 -66.70 -5.61
CA TYR A 273 26.67 -65.75 -6.04
C TYR A 273 25.47 -65.73 -5.09
N PHE A 274 25.10 -66.88 -4.52
CA PHE A 274 24.06 -66.94 -3.48
C PHE A 274 24.43 -66.09 -2.27
N ARG A 275 25.69 -66.14 -1.80
CA ARG A 275 26.17 -65.31 -0.70
C ARG A 275 26.12 -63.82 -1.03
N VAL A 276 26.53 -63.43 -2.24
CA VAL A 276 26.49 -62.03 -2.70
C VAL A 276 25.05 -61.52 -2.74
N LEU A 277 24.13 -62.29 -3.33
CA LEU A 277 22.71 -61.91 -3.37
C LEU A 277 22.08 -61.87 -1.98
N LEU A 278 22.47 -62.77 -1.08
CA LEU A 278 21.98 -62.77 0.31
C LEU A 278 22.45 -61.52 1.07
N PHE A 279 23.69 -61.07 0.83
CA PHE A 279 24.20 -59.81 1.38
C PHE A 279 23.41 -58.61 0.85
N ASN A 280 23.21 -58.51 -0.47
CA ASN A 280 22.40 -57.45 -1.07
C ASN A 280 20.95 -57.45 -0.56
N TYR A 281 20.35 -58.64 -0.39
CA TYR A 281 19.02 -58.77 0.19
C TYR A 281 18.93 -58.19 1.61
N LYS A 282 19.92 -58.50 2.47
CA LYS A 282 20.00 -57.93 3.83
C LYS A 282 20.20 -56.42 3.79
N SER A 283 21.08 -55.92 2.93
CA SER A 283 21.30 -54.48 2.74
C SER A 283 20.01 -53.75 2.34
N VAL A 284 19.29 -54.22 1.31
CA VAL A 284 18.03 -53.60 0.88
C VAL A 284 16.96 -53.67 1.99
N LYS A 285 16.92 -54.75 2.77
CA LYS A 285 16.02 -54.86 3.93
C LYS A 285 16.36 -53.82 5.01
N SER A 286 17.64 -53.58 5.27
CA SER A 286 18.11 -52.56 6.21
C SER A 286 17.76 -51.14 5.74
N GLN A 287 17.95 -50.86 4.44
CA GLN A 287 17.52 -49.60 3.82
C GLN A 287 16.01 -49.38 3.95
N LEU A 288 15.19 -50.42 3.71
CA LEU A 288 13.73 -50.35 3.87
C LEU A 288 13.32 -50.01 5.31
N LEU A 289 13.98 -50.58 6.31
CA LEU A 289 13.71 -50.27 7.73
C LEU A 289 14.00 -48.80 8.03
N GLN A 290 15.11 -48.26 7.51
CA GLN A 290 15.47 -46.86 7.67
C GLN A 290 14.49 -45.91 6.95
N ILE A 291 13.97 -46.30 5.78
CA ILE A 291 12.95 -45.51 5.05
C ILE A 291 11.63 -45.52 5.82
N ASP A 292 11.22 -46.67 6.36
CA ASP A 292 9.95 -46.80 7.11
C ASP A 292 9.96 -45.98 8.42
N LEU A 293 11.12 -45.88 9.07
CA LEU A 293 11.33 -44.97 10.20
C LEU A 293 11.08 -43.51 9.78
N ARG A 294 11.69 -43.05 8.68
CA ARG A 294 11.51 -41.68 8.18
C ARG A 294 10.07 -41.38 7.77
N LYS A 295 9.39 -42.33 7.13
CA LYS A 295 7.95 -42.25 6.83
C LYS A 295 7.09 -42.09 8.08
N THR A 296 7.38 -42.90 9.10
CA THR A 296 6.66 -42.86 10.38
C THR A 296 6.89 -41.53 11.08
N LEU A 297 8.11 -41.01 11.03
CA LEU A 297 8.47 -39.69 11.56
C LEU A 297 7.77 -38.55 10.81
N CYS A 298 7.71 -38.57 9.47
CA CYS A 298 6.97 -37.58 8.69
C CYS A 298 5.46 -37.61 8.98
N ARG A 299 4.85 -38.79 9.15
CA ARG A 299 3.45 -38.92 9.57
C ARG A 299 3.22 -38.41 10.99
N PHE A 300 4.14 -38.71 11.90
CA PHE A 300 4.05 -38.26 13.29
C PHE A 300 4.15 -36.74 13.37
N ILE A 301 5.08 -36.10 12.66
CA ILE A 301 5.25 -34.64 12.71
C ILE A 301 4.09 -33.90 12.04
N GLN A 302 3.51 -34.45 10.97
CA GLN A 302 2.32 -33.91 10.34
C GLN A 302 1.18 -33.81 11.37
N ASN A 303 0.94 -34.89 12.12
CA ASN A 303 -0.04 -34.91 13.21
C ASN A 303 0.40 -34.05 14.41
N TYR A 304 1.70 -33.93 14.68
CA TYR A 304 2.24 -33.11 15.77
C TYR A 304 2.16 -31.60 15.49
N SER A 305 2.28 -31.18 14.22
CA SER A 305 2.19 -29.78 13.81
C SER A 305 0.83 -29.16 14.16
N GLU A 306 -0.23 -29.98 14.09
CA GLU A 306 -1.60 -29.64 14.53
C GLU A 306 -1.70 -29.40 16.05
N TYR A 307 -0.79 -29.97 16.86
CA TYR A 307 -0.73 -29.83 18.34
C TYR A 307 0.44 -28.94 18.82
N SER A 308 1.25 -28.39 17.91
CA SER A 308 2.60 -27.88 18.24
C SER A 308 2.66 -26.47 18.86
N SER A 309 1.57 -25.69 18.83
CA SER A 309 1.56 -24.35 19.44
C SER A 309 1.82 -24.39 20.95
N ASP A 310 1.42 -25.47 21.62
CA ASP A 310 1.55 -25.62 23.08
C ASP A 310 2.87 -26.29 23.51
N ILE A 311 3.50 -27.09 22.65
CA ILE A 311 4.73 -27.85 22.97
C ILE A 311 6.01 -27.15 22.49
N LYS A 312 5.96 -26.30 21.44
CA LYS A 312 7.12 -25.47 20.99
C LYS A 312 7.71 -24.60 22.10
N LYS A 313 6.93 -24.25 23.13
CA LYS A 313 7.40 -23.50 24.30
C LYS A 313 8.23 -24.32 25.29
N LYS A 314 8.22 -25.66 25.19
CA LYS A 314 8.80 -26.54 26.21
C LYS A 314 10.06 -27.30 25.79
N ASP A 315 10.31 -27.59 24.50
CA ASP A 315 11.50 -28.39 24.14
C ASP A 315 11.98 -28.27 22.67
N ALA A 316 12.78 -27.23 22.36
CA ALA A 316 13.34 -26.98 21.02
C ALA A 316 14.37 -28.05 20.57
N ASN A 317 15.10 -28.67 21.51
CA ASN A 317 16.14 -29.67 21.24
C ASN A 317 15.61 -30.96 20.59
N SER A 318 14.30 -31.23 20.72
CA SER A 318 13.67 -32.42 20.15
C SER A 318 13.45 -32.30 18.64
N LEU A 319 13.39 -31.07 18.10
CA LEU A 319 13.15 -30.80 16.68
C LEU A 319 14.45 -30.90 15.84
N ASP A 320 15.57 -30.39 16.37
CA ASP A 320 16.89 -30.49 15.73
C ASP A 320 17.34 -31.96 15.58
N LYS A 321 17.04 -32.80 16.58
CA LYS A 321 17.31 -34.25 16.53
C LYS A 321 16.42 -34.97 15.52
N PHE A 322 15.18 -34.50 15.34
CA PHE A 322 14.27 -35.02 14.33
C PHE A 322 14.80 -34.73 12.91
N GLU A 323 15.21 -33.49 12.64
CA GLU A 323 15.76 -33.10 11.33
C GLU A 323 17.01 -33.91 11.00
N SER A 324 17.89 -34.12 11.99
CA SER A 324 19.08 -34.96 11.84
C SER A 324 18.73 -36.41 11.43
N ILE A 325 17.67 -36.99 11.97
CA ILE A 325 17.25 -38.36 11.62
C ILE A 325 16.63 -38.40 10.20
N ILE A 326 15.78 -37.44 9.84
CA ILE A 326 15.15 -37.37 8.52
C ILE A 326 16.20 -37.17 7.42
N PHE A 327 17.16 -36.27 7.60
CA PHE A 327 18.16 -35.90 6.60
C PHE A 327 19.47 -36.71 6.67
N SER A 328 19.61 -37.62 7.63
CA SER A 328 20.74 -38.56 7.64
C SER A 328 20.74 -39.44 6.37
N GLY A 329 21.91 -39.83 5.89
CA GLY A 329 22.05 -40.70 4.73
C GLY A 329 21.48 -42.11 4.96
N ILE A 330 21.04 -42.78 3.89
CA ILE A 330 20.61 -44.19 3.95
C ILE A 330 21.87 -45.06 3.85
N VAL A 331 22.23 -45.72 4.96
CA VAL A 331 23.47 -46.52 5.03
C VAL A 331 23.22 -47.94 4.49
N THR A 332 24.18 -48.47 3.74
CA THR A 332 24.10 -49.73 3.00
C THR A 332 24.65 -50.96 3.75
N ASP A 333 25.26 -50.80 4.92
CA ASP A 333 26.00 -51.87 5.62
C ASP A 333 25.53 -52.05 7.07
N ASP A 334 25.18 -53.29 7.47
CA ASP A 334 24.71 -53.64 8.82
C ASP A 334 25.81 -53.46 9.89
N GLY A 335 27.09 -53.40 9.48
CA GLY A 335 28.26 -53.26 10.38
C GLY A 335 28.52 -51.84 10.91
N ASN A 336 27.88 -50.82 10.33
CA ASN A 336 27.91 -49.44 10.80
C ASN A 336 26.48 -48.97 11.06
N LEU A 337 25.80 -49.59 12.02
CA LEU A 337 24.62 -49.03 12.66
C LEU A 337 25.09 -48.17 13.86
N PRO A 338 25.46 -46.88 13.70
CA PRO A 338 25.60 -46.00 14.84
C PRO A 338 24.19 -45.76 15.40
N SER A 339 23.95 -46.18 16.64
CA SER A 339 22.93 -45.63 17.55
C SER A 339 21.51 -45.34 17.03
N THR A 340 21.02 -45.97 15.95
CA THR A 340 19.62 -45.82 15.50
C THR A 340 18.64 -46.52 16.46
N PHE A 341 19.14 -47.51 17.22
CA PHE A 341 18.40 -48.14 18.31
C PHE A 341 18.19 -47.19 19.50
N ASP A 342 19.13 -46.26 19.74
CA ASP A 342 19.03 -45.20 20.75
C ASP A 342 17.96 -44.15 20.38
N GLY A 343 17.73 -43.96 19.08
CA GLY A 343 16.66 -43.10 18.55
C GLY A 343 15.25 -43.66 18.81
N MET A 344 15.05 -44.98 18.72
CA MET A 344 13.74 -45.60 19.02
C MET A 344 13.38 -45.51 20.50
N GLU A 345 14.35 -45.61 21.40
CA GLU A 345 14.12 -45.48 22.85
C GLU A 345 13.74 -44.03 23.23
N GLN A 346 14.28 -43.03 22.52
CA GLN A 346 13.90 -41.62 22.67
C GLN A 346 12.55 -41.29 22.01
N ILE A 347 12.21 -41.91 20.88
CA ILE A 347 10.86 -41.83 20.30
C ILE A 347 9.82 -42.42 21.27
N GLY A 348 10.15 -43.49 21.98
CA GLY A 348 9.32 -44.01 23.07
C GLY A 348 9.06 -43.02 24.21
N LYS A 349 10.02 -42.13 24.50
CA LYS A 349 9.85 -41.02 25.46
C LYS A 349 8.97 -39.90 24.90
N LEU A 350 9.11 -39.54 23.62
CA LEU A 350 8.26 -38.54 22.95
C LEU A 350 6.79 -39.02 22.82
N ILE A 351 6.57 -40.29 22.48
CA ILE A 351 5.23 -40.90 22.44
C ILE A 351 4.59 -40.92 23.83
N LYS A 352 5.37 -41.17 24.90
CA LYS A 352 4.88 -41.07 26.27
C LYS A 352 4.56 -39.64 26.69
N ALA A 353 5.37 -38.67 26.29
CA ALA A 353 5.15 -37.26 26.57
C ALA A 353 3.91 -36.67 25.86
N ALA A 354 3.53 -37.22 24.71
CA ALA A 354 2.31 -36.84 23.99
C ALA A 354 1.03 -37.50 24.53
N LYS A 355 1.16 -38.50 25.42
CA LYS A 355 0.03 -39.23 26.03
C LYS A 355 -0.26 -38.80 27.47
N SER A 356 0.56 -37.91 28.04
CA SER A 356 0.36 -37.21 29.31
C SER A 356 0.03 -35.75 29.05
#